data_AF-A0A2T4S1N6-F1
#
_entry.id   AF-A0A2T4S1N6-F1
#
_cell.length_a   1.000
_cell.length_b   1.000
_cell.length_c   1.000
_cell.angle_alpha   90.00
_cell.angle_beta   90.00
_cell.angle_gamma   90.00
#
_symmetry.space_group_name_H-M   'P 1'
#
loop_
_entity.id
_entity.type
_entity.pdbx_description
1 polymer ?
#
loop_
_entity_poly.entity_id
_entity_poly.type
_entity_poly.pdbx_seq_one_letter_code
_entity_poly.pdbx_strand_id
1 'polypeptide(L)' 'TDICVLHTAISGYNKGYAITIPTKGVASFNPEGHNFALEHFKNVLGAKVE' A
#
# COMPACT_ATOMS: atom_id res chain seq x y z
N THR A 1 -4.51 0.32 6.49
CA THR A 1 -3.59 0.48 5.34
C THR A 1 -2.46 -0.53 5.40
N ASP A 2 -1.95 -0.75 6.60
CA ASP A 2 -0.74 -1.49 6.98
C ASP A 2 -0.96 -2.96 7.40
N ILE A 3 -2.17 -3.50 7.24
CA ILE A 3 -2.47 -4.92 7.54
C ILE A 3 -3.01 -5.61 6.29
N CYS A 4 -4.34 -5.69 6.12
CA CYS A 4 -4.95 -6.42 5.01
C CYS A 4 -4.62 -5.82 3.64
N VAL A 5 -4.68 -4.48 3.53
CA VAL A 5 -4.35 -3.76 2.29
C VAL A 5 -2.87 -3.96 1.93
N LEU A 6 -1.97 -3.91 2.91
CA LEU A 6 -0.54 -4.15 2.71
C LEU A 6 -0.27 -5.55 2.16
N HIS A 7 -0.83 -6.58 2.79
CA HIS A 7 -0.65 -7.97 2.36
C HIS A 7 -1.29 -8.24 0.99
N THR A 8 -2.41 -7.58 0.70
CA THR A 8 -3.06 -7.64 -0.61
C THR A 8 -2.17 -7.02 -1.69
N ALA A 9 -1.60 -5.84 -1.44
CA ALA A 9 -0.69 -5.17 -2.37
C ALA A 9 0.58 -6.00 -2.62
N ILE A 10 1.18 -6.59 -1.57
CA ILE A 10 2.34 -7.50 -1.71
C ILE A 10 1.99 -8.70 -2.61
N SER A 11 0.82 -9.29 -2.40
CA SER A 11 0.37 -10.43 -3.22
C SER A 11 0.11 -10.01 -4.67
N GLY A 12 -0.46 -8.82 -4.88
CA GLY A 12 -0.66 -8.25 -6.21
C GLY A 12 0.66 -8.01 -6.94
N TYR A 13 1.65 -7.47 -6.22
CA TYR A 13 3.00 -7.21 -6.75
C TYR A 13 3.67 -8.51 -7.18
N ASN A 14 3.67 -9.53 -6.32
CA ASN A 14 4.25 -10.84 -6.63
C ASN A 14 3.57 -11.55 -7.81
N LYS A 15 2.31 -11.22 -8.09
CA LYS A 15 1.56 -11.73 -9.25
C LYS A 15 1.73 -10.87 -10.51
N GLY A 16 2.49 -9.78 -10.45
CA GLY A 16 2.77 -8.90 -11.57
C GLY A 16 1.65 -7.92 -11.93
N TYR A 17 0.70 -7.64 -11.01
CA TYR A 17 -0.32 -6.64 -11.25
C TYR A 17 0.25 -5.22 -11.14
N ALA A 18 -0.23 -4.32 -12.00
CA ALA A 18 -0.07 -2.88 -11.78
C ALA A 18 -0.95 -2.44 -10.60
N ILE A 19 -0.37 -1.75 -9.62
CA ILE A 19 -1.05 -1.36 -8.38
C ILE A 19 -1.17 0.16 -8.31
N THR A 20 -2.37 0.63 -8.00
CA THR A 20 -2.64 2.02 -7.61
C THR A 20 -3.29 2.05 -6.24
N ILE A 21 -2.77 2.87 -5.33
CA ILE A 21 -3.30 3.08 -3.98
C ILE A 21 -3.79 4.53 -3.86
N PRO A 22 -5.10 4.77 -3.90
CA PRO A 22 -5.65 6.08 -3.57
C PRO A 22 -5.55 6.29 -2.05
N THR A 23 -4.72 7.24 -1.63
CA THR A 23 -4.44 7.62 -0.23
C THR A 23 -5.72 7.92 0.55
N LYS A 24 -6.66 8.65 -0.06
CA LYS A 24 -7.99 8.94 0.54
C LYS A 24 -8.92 7.73 0.63
N GLY A 25 -8.59 6.63 -0.05
CA GLY A 25 -9.36 5.39 -0.07
C GLY A 25 -8.90 4.34 0.94
N VAL A 26 -7.83 4.60 1.70
CA VAL A 26 -7.27 3.68 2.69
C VAL A 26 -7.06 4.39 4.03
N ALA A 27 -7.27 3.68 5.13
CA ALA A 27 -7.06 4.22 6.48
C ALA A 27 -6.45 3.16 7.40
N SER A 28 -5.77 3.61 8.45
CA SER A 28 -5.36 2.77 9.58
C SER A 28 -5.66 3.50 10.90
N PHE A 29 -5.88 2.72 11.96
CA PHE A 29 -5.93 3.25 13.32
C PHE A 29 -4.54 3.66 13.84
N ASN A 30 -3.47 3.15 13.22
CA ASN A 30 -2.10 3.51 13.51
C ASN A 30 -1.59 4.52 12.46
N PRO A 31 -1.41 5.81 12.81
CA PRO A 31 -0.96 6.82 11.87
C PRO A 31 0.45 6.55 11.32
N GLU A 32 1.36 6.03 12.16
CA GLU A 32 2.72 5.69 11.73
C GLU A 32 2.71 4.50 10.78
N GLY A 33 1.89 3.49 11.09
CA GLY A 33 1.64 2.35 10.20
C GLY A 33 1.04 2.77 8.86
N HIS A 34 0.11 3.73 8.86
CA HIS A 34 -0.44 4.29 7.64
C HIS A 34 0.64 4.92 6.75
N ASN A 35 1.49 5.78 7.32
CA ASN A 35 2.57 6.44 6.59
C ASN A 35 3.60 5.43 6.08
N PHE A 36 4.02 4.49 6.93
CA PHE A 36 4.91 3.39 6.54
C PHE A 36 4.36 2.61 5.34
N ALA A 37 3.09 2.21 5.38
CA ALA A 37 2.50 1.42 4.30
C ALA A 37 2.45 2.21 2.98
N LEU A 38 2.09 3.50 3.01
CA LEU A 38 2.10 4.35 1.82
C LEU A 38 3.50 4.49 1.21
N GLU A 39 4.53 4.67 2.04
CA GLU A 39 5.92 4.71 1.58
C GLU A 39 6.39 3.35 1.04
N HIS A 40 6.01 2.26 1.69
CA HIS A 40 6.32 0.90 1.24
C HIS A 40 5.69 0.60 -0.12
N PHE A 41 4.42 0.97 -0.32
CA PHE A 41 3.73 0.84 -1.61
C PHE A 41 4.49 1.54 -2.73
N LYS A 42 4.92 2.79 -2.50
CA LYS A 42 5.60 3.60 -3.49
C LYS A 42 7.04 3.12 -3.77
N ASN A 43 7.82 2.92 -2.71
CA ASN A 43 9.27 2.79 -2.82
C ASN A 43 9.74 1.33 -2.95
N VAL A 44 8.97 0.38 -2.43
CA VAL A 44 9.34 -1.05 -2.44
C VAL A 44 8.51 -1.82 -3.47
N LEU A 45 7.20 -1.58 -3.53
CA LEU A 45 6.31 -2.28 -4.47
C LEU A 45 6.13 -1.55 -5.81
N GLY A 46 6.67 -0.34 -5.96
CA GLY A 46 6.53 0.46 -7.19
C GLY A 46 5.09 0.83 -7.54
N ALA A 47 4.18 0.85 -6.57
CA ALA A 47 2.78 1.21 -6.79
C ALA A 47 2.63 2.73 -7.00
N LYS A 48 1.66 3.12 -7.82
CA LYS A 48 1.23 4.52 -7.93
C LYS A 48 0.44 4.89 -6.68
N VAL A 49 0.86 5.91 -5.94
CA VAL A 49 0.18 6.39 -4.72
C VAL A 49 -0.32 7.82 -4.96
N GLU A 50 -1.63 8.06 -4.85
CA GLU A 50 -2.29 9.35 -5.18
C GLU A 50 -3.39 9.81 -4.22
#